data_AF-A0A1J5B0Q1-F1
#
_entry.id   AF-A0A1J5B0Q1-F1
#
_cell.length_a   1.000
_cell.length_b   1.000
_cell.length_c   1.000
_cell.angle_alpha   90.00
_cell.angle_beta   90.00
_cell.angle_gamma   90.00
#
_symmetry.space_group_name_H-M   'P 1'
#
loop_
_entity.id
_entity.type
_entity.pdbx_description
1 polymer ?
#
loop_
_entity_poly.entity_id
_entity_poly.type
_entity_poly.pdbx_seq_one_letter_code
_entity_poly.pdbx_strand_id
1 'polypeptide(L)' 'MAKKKSFVLRINYQTYVKIERWAADEFRSANGQIEYIIQNALKNAGRDKTEPLINEENVDSTSA' A
#
# COMPACT_ATOMS: atom_id res chain seq x y z
N MET A 1 4.17 6.42 14.93
CA MET A 1 4.30 5.66 13.67
C MET A 1 2.92 5.58 13.06
N ALA A 2 2.75 5.90 11.76
CA ALA A 2 1.47 5.74 11.10
C ALA A 2 1.01 4.28 11.18
N LYS A 3 -0.27 4.06 11.51
CA LYS A 3 -0.86 2.72 11.61
C LYS A 3 -0.82 2.06 10.23
N LYS A 4 -0.08 0.96 10.10
CA LYS A 4 -0.02 0.17 8.85
C LYS A 4 -1.14 -0.85 8.85
N LYS A 5 -2.03 -0.78 7.86
CA LYS A 5 -3.05 -1.81 7.65
C LYS A 5 -2.48 -2.91 6.76
N SER A 6 -2.35 -4.13 7.29
CA SER A 6 -1.97 -5.30 6.51
C SER A 6 -3.16 -5.79 5.69
N PHE A 7 -2.96 -6.04 4.40
CA PHE A 7 -3.98 -6.64 3.53
C PHE A 7 -3.33 -7.55 2.49
N VAL A 8 -4.07 -8.56 2.04
CA VAL A 8 -3.60 -9.48 0.99
C VAL A 8 -3.88 -8.85 -0.37
N LEU A 9 -2.82 -8.50 -1.10
CA LEU A 9 -2.91 -7.99 -2.47
C LEU A 9 -2.93 -9.17 -3.46
N ARG A 10 -3.98 -9.27 -4.28
CA ARG A 10 -3.99 -10.18 -5.43
C ARG A 10 -3.40 -9.45 -6.64
N ILE A 11 -2.30 -9.96 -7.17
CA ILE A 11 -1.59 -9.38 -8.31
C ILE A 11 -1.21 -10.49 -9.29
N ASN A 12 -1.16 -10.17 -10.58
CA ASN A 12 -0.64 -11.11 -11.58
C ASN A 12 0.84 -11.42 -11.32
N TYR A 13 1.21 -12.70 -11.44
CA TYR A 13 2.58 -13.17 -11.16
C TYR A 13 3.64 -12.44 -12.01
N GLN A 14 3.40 -12.23 -13.31
CA GLN A 14 4.35 -11.54 -14.19
C GLN A 14 4.55 -10.08 -13.77
N THR A 15 3.50 -9.43 -13.28
CA THR A 15 3.62 -8.07 -12.73
C THR A 15 4.45 -8.07 -11.46
N TYR A 16 4.25 -9.05 -10.57
CA TYR A 16 5.06 -9.17 -9.34
C TYR A 16 6.55 -9.34 -9.65
N VAL A 17 6.91 -10.23 -10.58
CA VAL A 17 8.31 -10.45 -11.00
C VAL A 17 8.95 -9.16 -11.54
N LYS A 18 8.21 -8.35 -12.30
CA LYS A 18 8.71 -7.05 -12.79
C LYS A 18 8.96 -6.07 -11.64
N ILE A 19 8.06 -6.03 -10.65
CA ILE A 19 8.21 -5.18 -9.45
C ILE A 19 9.40 -5.64 -8.62
N GLU A 20 9.59 -6.95 -8.45
CA GLU A 20 10.72 -7.50 -7.69
C GLU A 20 12.07 -7.13 -8.32
N ARG A 21 12.19 -7.23 -9.65
CA ARG A 21 13.38 -6.79 -10.37
C ARG A 21 13.64 -5.30 -10.20
N TRP A 22 12.61 -4.47 -10.39
CA TRP A 22 12.72 -3.02 -10.21
C TRP A 22 13.12 -2.66 -8.76
N ALA A 23 12.55 -3.34 -7.77
CA ALA A 23 12.94 -3.16 -6.38
C ALA A 23 14.42 -3.51 -6.14
N ALA A 24 14.91 -4.60 -6.73
CA ALA A 24 16.31 -4.99 -6.64
C ALA A 24 17.25 -3.95 -7.29
N ASP A 25 16.88 -3.40 -8.45
CA ASP A 25 17.65 -2.35 -9.14
C ASP A 25 17.79 -1.08 -8.29
N GLU A 26 16.82 -0.80 -7.42
CA GLU A 26 16.78 0.37 -6.54
C GLU A 26 17.16 0.06 -5.08
N PHE A 27 17.69 -1.13 -4.80
CA PHE A 27 18.05 -1.61 -3.46
C PHE A 27 16.89 -1.51 -2.43
N ARG A 28 15.67 -1.81 -2.88
CA ARG A 28 14.44 -1.84 -2.08
C ARG A 28 13.89 -3.26 -1.94
N SER A 29 13.03 -3.47 -0.95
CA SER A 29 12.18 -4.67 -0.89
C SER A 29 11.01 -4.53 -1.85
N ALA A 30 10.45 -5.66 -2.33
CA ALA A 30 9.26 -5.64 -3.17
C ALA A 30 8.08 -4.90 -2.50
N ASN A 31 7.88 -5.08 -1.19
CA ASN A 31 6.85 -4.34 -0.45
C ASN A 31 7.12 -2.83 -0.40
N GLY A 32 8.37 -2.42 -0.18
CA GLY A 32 8.75 -1.00 -0.21
C GLY A 32 8.54 -0.39 -1.60
N GLN A 33 8.83 -1.13 -2.65
CA GLN A 33 8.58 -0.69 -4.03
C GLN A 33 7.09 -0.56 -4.33
N ILE A 34 6.26 -1.52 -3.90
CA ILE A 34 4.80 -1.45 -4.05
C ILE A 34 4.24 -0.22 -3.31
N GLU A 35 4.70 0.02 -2.08
CA GLU A 35 4.30 1.20 -1.29
C GLU A 35 4.66 2.50 -2.02
N TYR A 36 5.89 2.61 -2.53
CA TYR A 36 6.36 3.77 -3.29
C TYR A 36 5.53 4.00 -4.57
N ILE A 37 5.28 2.94 -5.36
CA ILE A 37 4.47 3.01 -6.58
C ILE A 37 3.06 3.52 -6.27
N ILE A 38 2.43 2.97 -5.22
CA ILE A 38 1.06 3.34 -4.83
C ILE A 38 1.01 4.80 -4.37
N GLN A 39 1.94 5.23 -3.51
CA GLN A 39 2.00 6.62 -3.04
C GLN A 39 2.19 7.60 -4.21
N ASN A 40 3.13 7.29 -5.11
CA ASN A 40 3.36 8.12 -6.30
C ASN A 40 2.13 8.16 -7.22
N ALA A 41 1.47 7.02 -7.44
CA ALA A 41 0.25 6.95 -8.24
C ALA A 41 -0.90 7.76 -7.63
N LEU A 42 -1.10 7.68 -6.31
CA LEU A 42 -2.11 8.48 -5.59
C LEU A 42 -1.81 9.97 -5.71
N LYS A 43 -0.56 10.39 -5.51
CA LYS A 43 -0.14 11.78 -5.67
C LYS A 43 -0.37 12.30 -7.09
N ASN A 44 0.04 11.53 -8.10
CA ASN A 44 -0.14 11.89 -9.51
C ASN A 44 -1.62 11.94 -9.91
N ALA A 45 -2.46 11.11 -9.30
CA ALA A 45 -3.91 11.13 -9.47
C ALA A 45 -4.63 12.22 -8.64
N GLY A 46 -3.90 13.01 -7.84
CA GLY A 46 -4.49 14.00 -6.93
C GLY A 46 -5.28 13.40 -5.77
N ARG A 47 -5.05 12.13 -5.43
CA ARG A 47 -5.76 11.34 -4.41
C ARG A 47 -5.00 11.21 -3.09
N ASP A 48 -3.88 11.90 -2.94
CA ASP A 48 -3.02 11.88 -1.74
C ASP A 48 -3.59 12.73 -0.60
N LYS A 49 -4.62 13.56 -0.87
CA LYS A 49 -5.34 14.30 0.16
C LYS A 49 -6.38 13.36 0.79
N THR A 50 -6.06 12.80 1.94
CA THR A 50 -7.06 12.19 2.82
C THR A 50 -7.94 13.30 3.40
N GLU A 51 -9.22 13.32 3.03
CA GLU A 51 -10.23 13.77 4.00
C GLU A 51 -10.08 12.90 5.25
N PRO A 52 -10.31 13.43 6.47
CA PRO A 52 -10.16 12.67 7.69
C PRO A 52 -11.13 11.49 7.66
N LEU A 53 -10.61 10.29 7.39
CA LEU A 53 -11.39 9.07 7.43
C LEU A 53 -11.75 8.81 8.89
N ILE A 54 -13.01 9.09 9.23
CA ILE A 54 -13.85 8.44 10.25
C ILE A 54 -13.12 7.68 11.37
N ASN A 55 -13.27 8.19 12.60
CA ASN A 55 -12.77 7.66 13.87
C ASN A 55 -12.66 6.12 13.92
N GLU A 56 -11.46 5.64 14.22
CA GLU A 56 -11.10 4.21 14.33
C GLU A 56 -11.80 3.46 15.50
N GLU A 57 -12.78 4.06 16.17
CA GLU A 57 -13.39 3.53 17.41
C GLU A 57 -14.46 2.43 17.21
N ASN A 58 -14.85 2.05 15.99
CA ASN A 58 -15.96 1.11 15.78
C ASN A 58 -15.60 -0.24 15.14
N VAL A 59 -14.33 -0.63 15.07
CA VAL A 59 -13.96 -1.91 14.41
C VAL A 59 -13.88 -3.10 15.38
N ASP A 60 -13.77 -2.87 16.69
CA ASP A 60 -13.60 -3.94 17.69
C ASP A 60 -14.89 -4.45 18.37
N SER A 61 -16.08 -3.93 18.03
CA SER A 61 -17.35 -4.36 18.66
C SER A 61 -18.14 -5.43 17.91
N THR A 62 -17.65 -5.93 16.77
CA THR A 62 -18.25 -7.07 16.06
C THR A 62 -17.29 -8.25 15.94
N SER A 63 -16.78 -8.70 17.09
CA SER A 63 -16.29 -10.06 17.26
C SER A 63 -17.09 -10.68 18.41
N ALA A 64 -18.21 -11.31 18.05
CA ALA A 64 -18.93 -12.22 18.95
C ALA A 64 -18.11 -13.48 19.21
#